data_AF-A0A927MTX5-F1
#
_entry.id   AF-A0A927MTX5-F1
#
_cell.length_a   1.000
_cell.length_b   1.000
_cell.length_c   1.000
_cell.angle_alpha   90.00
_cell.angle_beta   90.00
_cell.angle_gamma   90.00
#
_symmetry.space_group_name_H-M   'P 1'
#
loop_
_entity.id
_entity.type
_entity.pdbx_description
1 polymer ?
#
loop_
_entity_poly.entity_id
_entity_poly.type
_entity_poly.pdbx_seq_one_letter_code
_entity_poly.pdbx_strand_id
1 'polypeptide(L)'
;MASAKVRLDHAGIAEVLRSGEVRAALDDLAGTVAGNASSSPEWQRYAARGEVRVASYTTDRAAAAVTLAHPGGLGMQAKHGTLTRAAGAAGLEVRERG
;
A
#
# COMPACT_ATOMS: atom_id res chain seq x y z
N MET A 1 -9.07 6.49 45.44
CA MET A 1 -9.13 5.43 44.40
C MET A 1 -7.81 5.48 43.63
N ALA A 2 -6.91 4.51 43.84
CA ALA A 2 -5.66 4.45 43.07
C ALA A 2 -5.99 4.09 41.61
N SER A 3 -5.64 4.95 40.67
CA SER A 3 -5.81 4.67 39.23
C SER A 3 -4.86 3.53 38.84
N ALA A 4 -5.41 2.44 38.30
CA ALA A 4 -4.61 1.34 37.78
C ALA A 4 -3.79 1.84 36.58
N LYS A 5 -2.46 1.68 36.63
CA LYS A 5 -1.56 2.04 35.54
C LYS A 5 -1.70 1.01 34.41
N VAL A 6 -2.45 1.35 33.36
CA VAL A 6 -2.49 0.59 32.12
C VAL A 6 -1.17 0.79 31.36
N ARG A 7 -0.58 -0.30 30.86
CA ARG A 7 0.61 -0.27 29.99
C ARG A 7 0.32 -1.00 28.70
N LEU A 8 0.87 -0.49 27.60
CA LEU A 8 0.78 -1.14 26.30
C LEU A 8 1.78 -2.29 26.23
N ASP A 9 1.31 -3.44 25.74
CA ASP A 9 2.19 -4.56 25.41
C ASP A 9 2.74 -4.38 23.99
N HIS A 10 3.89 -3.72 23.90
CA HIS A 10 4.55 -3.49 22.63
C HIS A 10 5.01 -4.80 21.95
N ALA A 11 5.32 -5.84 22.72
CA ALA A 11 5.76 -7.12 22.17
C ALA A 11 4.58 -7.83 21.51
N GLY A 12 3.44 -7.92 22.20
CA GLY A 12 2.21 -8.48 21.65
C GLY A 12 1.69 -7.70 20.43
N ILE A 13 1.73 -6.37 20.47
CA ILE A 13 1.36 -5.55 19.30
C ILE A 13 2.29 -5.85 18.10
N ALA A 14 3.59 -5.94 18.33
CA ALA A 14 4.55 -6.21 17.27
C ALA A 14 4.40 -7.62 16.69
N GLU A 15 4.03 -8.61 17.51
CA GLU A 15 3.71 -9.97 17.06
C GLU A 15 2.50 -9.96 16.12
N VAL A 16 1.41 -9.29 16.51
CA VAL A 16 0.21 -9.15 15.66
C VAL A 16 0.54 -8.43 14.36
N LEU A 17 1.29 -7.33 14.40
CA LEU A 17 1.65 -6.57 13.18
C LEU A 17 2.57 -7.32 12.21
N ARG A 18 3.18 -8.42 12.64
CA ARG A 18 4.02 -9.31 11.81
C ARG A 18 3.31 -10.61 11.45
N SER A 19 2.07 -10.79 11.89
CA SER A 19 1.32 -12.02 11.68
C SER A 19 0.98 -12.24 10.20
N GLY A 20 0.69 -13.50 9.85
CA GLY A 20 0.31 -13.86 8.48
C GLY A 20 -1.01 -13.23 8.04
N GLU A 21 -1.93 -13.05 8.99
CA GLU A 21 -3.26 -12.46 8.76
C GLU A 21 -3.15 -10.98 8.39
N VAL A 22 -2.31 -10.21 9.11
CA VAL A 22 -2.05 -8.80 8.75
C VAL A 22 -1.38 -8.72 7.38
N ARG A 23 -0.45 -9.63 7.07
CA ARG A 23 0.18 -9.69 5.75
C ARG A 23 -0.85 -9.96 4.65
N ALA A 24 -1.71 -10.97 4.81
CA ALA A 24 -2.74 -11.30 3.84
C ALA A 24 -3.70 -10.11 3.60
N ALA A 25 -4.13 -9.44 4.67
CA ALA A 25 -4.97 -8.26 4.56
C ALA A 25 -4.29 -7.11 3.78
N LEU A 26 -2.98 -6.91 3.98
CA LEU A 26 -2.20 -5.93 3.23
C LEU A 26 -2.02 -6.32 1.77
N ASP A 27 -1.82 -7.61 1.49
CA ASP A 27 -1.66 -8.13 0.13
C ASP A 27 -2.96 -7.97 -0.67
N ASP A 28 -4.11 -8.27 -0.07
CA ASP A 28 -5.44 -8.08 -0.68
C ASP A 28 -5.72 -6.60 -0.98
N LEU A 29 -5.41 -5.73 -0.02
CA LEU A 29 -5.55 -4.29 -0.18
C LEU A 29 -4.60 -3.74 -1.27
N ALA A 30 -3.35 -4.20 -1.29
CA ALA A 30 -2.39 -3.83 -2.33
C ALA A 30 -2.82 -4.34 -3.72
N GLY A 31 -3.40 -5.53 -3.79
CA GLY A 31 -4.04 -6.07 -4.99
C GLY A 31 -5.19 -5.19 -5.49
N THR A 32 -6.02 -4.69 -4.58
CA THR A 32 -7.11 -3.74 -4.90
C THR A 32 -6.54 -2.43 -5.46
N VAL A 33 -5.51 -1.87 -4.82
CA VAL A 33 -4.84 -0.65 -5.31
C VAL A 33 -4.20 -0.89 -6.69
N ALA A 34 -3.57 -2.04 -6.89
CA ALA A 34 -2.99 -2.42 -8.19
C ALA A 34 -4.07 -2.56 -9.27
N GLY A 35 -5.22 -3.15 -8.94
CA GLY A 35 -6.38 -3.24 -9.83
C GLY A 35 -6.94 -1.86 -10.20
N ASN A 36 -7.09 -0.97 -9.23
CA ASN A 36 -7.52 0.41 -9.45
C ASN A 36 -6.53 1.18 -10.33
N ALA A 37 -5.23 1.06 -10.07
CA ALA A 37 -4.18 1.71 -10.85
C ALA A 37 -4.14 1.15 -12.29
N SER A 38 -4.25 -0.17 -12.43
CA SER A 38 -4.28 -0.84 -13.74
C SER A 38 -5.51 -0.48 -14.55
N SER A 39 -6.63 -0.18 -13.90
CA SER A 39 -7.87 0.23 -14.56
C SER A 39 -7.92 1.73 -14.88
N SER A 40 -6.93 2.52 -14.44
CA SER A 40 -6.92 3.95 -14.71
C SER A 40 -6.77 4.25 -16.21
N PRO A 41 -7.52 5.23 -16.76
CA PRO A 41 -7.40 5.61 -18.17
C PRO A 41 -5.99 6.02 -18.58
N GLU A 42 -5.24 6.63 -17.65
CA GLU A 42 -3.86 7.05 -17.86
C GLU A 42 -2.92 5.85 -18.01
N TRP A 43 -3.10 4.82 -17.18
CA TRP A 43 -2.31 3.60 -17.27
C TRP A 43 -2.64 2.78 -18.52
N GLN A 44 -3.92 2.67 -18.88
CA GLN A 44 -4.38 1.87 -20.02
C GLN A 44 -3.73 2.29 -21.35
N ARG A 45 -3.31 3.55 -21.49
CA ARG A 45 -2.54 4.05 -22.64
C ARG A 45 -1.14 3.43 -22.77
N TYR A 46 -0.58 2.93 -21.66
CA TYR A 46 0.77 2.37 -21.57
C TYR A 46 0.80 0.90 -21.14
N ALA A 47 -0.36 0.30 -20.82
CA ALA A 47 -0.47 -1.06 -20.30
C ALA A 47 0.18 -2.13 -21.18
N ALA A 48 0.28 -1.91 -22.50
CA ALA A 48 0.97 -2.83 -23.42
C ALA A 48 2.50 -2.87 -23.23
N ARG A 49 3.09 -1.95 -22.44
CA ARG A 49 4.54 -1.76 -22.29
C ARG A 49 5.02 -1.85 -20.84
N GLY A 50 4.13 -2.10 -19.89
CA GLY A 50 4.46 -2.17 -18.48
C GLY A 50 3.39 -2.88 -17.69
N GLU A 51 3.68 -3.17 -16.43
CA GLU A 51 2.76 -3.85 -15.51
C GLU A 51 2.69 -3.10 -14.18
N VAL A 52 1.57 -3.24 -13.47
CA VAL A 52 1.48 -2.80 -12.08
C VAL A 52 1.88 -3.99 -11.20
N ARG A 53 3.01 -3.87 -10.50
CA ARG A 53 3.54 -4.93 -9.64
C ARG A 53 3.14 -4.73 -8.20
N VAL A 54 2.78 -5.82 -7.54
CA VAL A 54 2.64 -5.89 -6.08
C VAL A 54 3.79 -6.70 -5.51
N ALA A 55 4.44 -6.20 -4.46
CA ALA A 55 5.50 -6.91 -3.76
C ALA A 55 5.31 -6.77 -2.25
N SER A 56 5.15 -7.89 -1.57
CA SER A 56 5.08 -7.97 -0.11
C SER A 56 6.49 -7.96 0.48
N TYR A 57 6.67 -7.26 1.59
CA TYR A 57 7.93 -7.19 2.32
C TYR A 57 7.68 -6.99 3.81
N THR A 58 8.73 -6.87 4.61
CA THR A 58 8.61 -6.65 6.05
C THR A 58 9.64 -5.63 6.49
N THR A 59 9.19 -4.67 7.30
CA THR A 59 10.01 -3.69 7.99
C THR A 59 10.05 -4.07 9.48
N ASP A 60 9.61 -3.19 10.36
CA ASP A 60 9.17 -3.46 11.73
C ASP A 60 7.78 -4.14 11.79
N ARG A 61 7.00 -4.08 10.70
CA ARG A 61 5.67 -4.69 10.50
C ARG A 61 5.54 -5.25 9.07
N ALA A 62 4.49 -6.02 8.81
CA ALA A 62 4.14 -6.43 7.45
C ALA A 62 3.86 -5.20 6.56
N ALA A 63 4.28 -5.25 5.30
CA ALA A 63 4.11 -4.16 4.34
C ALA A 63 3.98 -4.70 2.91
N ALA A 64 3.34 -3.92 2.03
CA ALA A 64 3.24 -4.19 0.61
C ALA A 64 3.56 -2.95 -0.21
N ALA A 65 4.18 -3.14 -1.38
CA ALA A 65 4.53 -2.10 -2.33
C ALA A 65 3.74 -2.30 -3.62
N VAL A 66 3.18 -1.21 -4.16
CA VAL A 66 2.54 -1.19 -5.48
C VAL A 66 3.38 -0.30 -6.40
N THR A 67 3.84 -0.86 -7.51
CA THR A 67 4.78 -0.19 -8.42
C THR A 67 4.24 -0.14 -9.84
N LEU A 68 4.26 1.04 -10.46
CA LEU A 68 4.09 1.18 -11.90
C LEU A 68 5.41 0.81 -12.59
N ALA A 69 5.56 -0.45 -13.03
CA ALA A 69 6.78 -0.95 -13.67
C ALA A 69 6.86 -0.50 -15.15
N HIS A 70 6.92 0.81 -15.36
CA HIS A 70 7.08 1.46 -16.66
C HIS A 70 7.95 2.72 -16.50
N PRO A 71 8.86 3.03 -17.43
CA PRO A 71 9.72 4.22 -17.32
C PRO A 71 8.93 5.53 -17.18
N GLY A 72 7.77 5.62 -17.82
CA GLY A 72 6.85 6.76 -17.70
C GLY A 72 6.03 6.80 -16.39
N GLY A 73 6.15 5.81 -15.51
CA GLY A 73 5.38 5.68 -14.27
C GLY A 73 5.53 6.89 -13.34
N LEU A 74 6.76 7.42 -13.25
CA LEU A 74 7.04 8.61 -12.46
C LEU A 74 6.29 9.84 -13.01
N GLY A 75 6.27 10.01 -14.33
CA GLY A 75 5.53 11.09 -14.99
C GLY A 75 4.02 10.95 -14.81
N MET A 76 3.49 9.72 -14.86
CA MET A 76 2.07 9.45 -14.60
C MET A 76 1.69 9.83 -13.18
N GLN A 77 2.50 9.42 -12.19
CA GLN A 77 2.27 9.80 -10.80
C GLN A 77 2.38 11.31 -10.60
N ALA A 78 3.36 11.99 -11.18
CA ALA A 78 3.52 13.44 -11.02
C ALA A 78 2.38 14.25 -11.66
N LYS A 79 1.89 13.84 -12.84
CA LYS A 79 0.85 14.58 -13.59
C LYS A 79 -0.56 14.22 -13.15
N HIS A 80 -0.78 12.95 -12.83
CA HIS A 80 -2.11 12.40 -12.63
C HIS A 80 -2.30 11.83 -11.23
N GLY A 81 -1.26 11.63 -10.43
CA GLY A 81 -1.39 11.00 -9.12
C GLY A 81 -2.00 9.60 -9.22
N THR A 82 -1.63 8.84 -10.27
CA THR A 82 -2.25 7.55 -10.59
C THR A 82 -2.29 6.59 -9.39
N LEU A 83 -1.18 6.45 -8.66
CA LEU A 83 -1.15 5.61 -7.46
C LEU A 83 -1.88 6.26 -6.29
N THR A 84 -1.79 7.58 -6.15
CA THR A 84 -2.47 8.32 -5.07
C THR A 84 -3.98 8.19 -5.17
N ARG A 85 -4.55 8.35 -6.36
CA ARG A 85 -5.99 8.18 -6.60
C ARG A 85 -6.42 6.72 -6.46
N ALA A 86 -5.61 5.79 -6.96
CA ALA A 86 -5.90 4.36 -6.83
C ALA A 86 -5.93 3.92 -5.34
N ALA A 87 -5.01 4.42 -4.52
CA ALA A 87 -4.98 4.22 -3.08
C ALA A 87 -6.18 4.88 -2.39
N GLY A 88 -6.50 6.12 -2.74
CA GLY A 88 -7.67 6.82 -2.21
C GLY A 88 -9.00 6.12 -2.52
N ALA A 89 -9.13 5.53 -3.73
CA ALA A 89 -10.28 4.73 -4.10
C ALA A 89 -10.42 3.42 -3.28
N ALA A 90 -9.31 2.93 -2.74
CA ALA A 90 -9.29 1.81 -1.78
C ALA A 90 -9.49 2.27 -0.31
N GLY A 91 -9.78 3.54 -0.07
CA GLY A 91 -10.00 4.12 1.26
C GLY A 91 -8.72 4.47 2.02
N LEU A 92 -7.57 4.52 1.34
CA LEU A 92 -6.29 4.82 1.97
C LEU A 92 -5.98 6.32 1.97
N GLU A 93 -5.48 6.80 3.09
CA GLU A 93 -4.86 8.11 3.20
C GLU A 93 -3.40 8.02 2.76
N VAL A 94 -3.02 8.79 1.73
CA VAL A 94 -1.65 8.82 1.22
C VAL A 94 -0.92 10.00 1.84
N ARG A 95 0.22 9.72 2.49
CA ARG A 95 1.09 10.72 3.10
C ARG A 95 2.48 10.69 2.46
N GLU A 96 3.15 11.82 2.49
CA GLU A 96 4.57 11.86 2.18
C GLU A 96 5.35 11.02 3.20
N ARG A 97 6.39 10.35 2.72
CA ARG A 97 7.31 9.63 3.58
C ARG A 97 8.23 10.66 4.24
N GLY A 98 7.97 10.95 5.52
CA GLY A 98 8.84 11.76 6.38
C GLY A 98 10.13 11.06 6.77
#